data_AF-E2C2V6-F1
#
_entry.id   AF-E2C2V6-F1
#
_cell.length_a   1.000
_cell.length_b   1.000
_cell.length_c   1.000
_cell.angle_alpha   90.00
_cell.angle_beta   90.00
_cell.angle_gamma   90.00
#
_symmetry.space_group_name_H-M   'P 1'
#
loop_
_entity.id
_entity.type
_entity.pdbx_description
1 polymer ?
#
loop_
_entity_poly.entity_id
_entity_poly.type
_entity_poly.pdbx_seq_one_letter_code
_entity_poly.pdbx_strand_id
1 'polypeptide(L)' 'KGRLTDVFIKRLTNYYGLAIRKNVDSVVSMKKAIMATLDHYCSTDMKPRHANCLEGADS' A
#
# COMPACT_ATOMS: atom_id res chain seq x y z
N LYS A 1 -18.41 -10.55 7.21
CA LYS A 1 -17.00 -10.50 6.73
C LYS A 1 -16.96 -9.61 5.49
N GLY A 2 -15.96 -8.74 5.33
CA GLY A 2 -15.86 -7.83 4.17
C GLY A 2 -16.28 -6.37 4.41
N ARG A 3 -16.52 -5.95 5.66
CA ARG A 3 -16.71 -4.52 5.96
C ARG A 3 -15.35 -3.85 6.14
N LEU A 4 -15.20 -2.68 5.52
CA LEU A 4 -14.12 -1.76 5.82
C LEU A 4 -14.24 -1.37 7.30
N THR A 5 -13.30 -1.81 8.14
CA THR A 5 -13.32 -1.53 9.58
C THR A 5 -12.52 -0.28 9.89
N ASP A 6 -12.87 0.44 10.96
CA ASP A 6 -12.11 1.61 11.41
C ASP A 6 -10.63 1.29 11.66
N VAL A 7 -10.34 0.08 12.14
CA VAL A 7 -8.97 -0.41 12.34
C VAL A 7 -8.23 -0.50 11.00
N PHE A 8 -8.88 -1.01 9.96
CA PHE A 8 -8.29 -1.13 8.64
C PHE A 8 -8.13 0.23 7.95
N ILE A 9 -9.12 1.12 8.08
CA ILE A 9 -9.02 2.52 7.62
C ILE A 9 -7.83 3.21 8.27
N LYS A 10 -7.70 3.13 9.60
CA LYS A 10 -6.57 3.73 10.33
C LYS A 10 -5.23 3.21 9.85
N ARG A 11 -5.11 1.88 9.62
CA ARG A 11 -3.87 1.30 9.08
C ARG A 11 -3.53 1.87 7.71
N LEU A 12 -4.46 1.83 6.75
CA LEU A 12 -4.23 2.37 5.41
C LEU A 12 -3.86 3.86 5.45
N THR A 13 -4.58 4.68 6.21
CA THR A 13 -4.28 6.11 6.37
C THR A 13 -2.87 6.34 6.91
N ASN A 14 -2.43 5.56 7.91
CA ASN A 14 -1.08 5.67 8.46
C ASN A 14 0.01 5.31 7.43
N TYR A 15 -0.18 4.21 6.69
CA TYR A 15 0.78 3.78 5.67
C TYR A 15 0.83 4.74 4.48
N TYR A 16 -0.31 5.26 4.03
CA TYR A 16 -0.34 6.29 2.99
C TYR A 16 0.34 7.57 3.45
N GLY A 17 0.08 8.02 4.68
CA GLY A 17 0.76 9.17 5.26
C GLY A 17 2.27 8.96 5.39
N LEU A 18 2.73 7.73 5.64
CA LEU A 18 4.15 7.39 5.63
C LEU A 18 4.73 7.40 4.21
N ALA A 19 4.04 6.81 3.24
CA ALA A 19 4.44 6.76 1.84
C ALA A 19 4.60 8.17 1.26
N ILE A 20 3.67 9.08 1.57
CA ILE A 20 3.74 10.50 1.18
C ILE A 20 4.97 11.16 1.78
N ARG A 21 5.16 11.04 3.11
CA ARG A 21 6.29 11.68 3.82
C ARG A 21 7.66 11.15 3.39
N LYS A 22 7.75 9.89 2.94
CA LYS A 22 9.00 9.30 2.44
C LYS A 22 9.35 9.69 1.01
N ASN A 23 8.41 10.23 0.24
CA ASN A 23 8.57 10.51 -1.20
C ASN A 23 8.21 11.97 -1.54
N VAL A 24 8.40 12.90 -0.61
CA VAL A 24 7.97 14.31 -0.75
C VAL A 24 8.59 15.02 -1.96
N ASP A 25 9.70 14.50 -2.45
CA ASP A 25 10.48 14.96 -3.60
C ASP A 25 9.88 14.57 -4.95
N SER A 26 8.98 13.58 -4.99
CA SER A 26 8.40 13.07 -6.24
C SER A 26 6.97 12.58 -6.07
N VAL A 27 6.03 13.28 -6.73
CA VAL A 27 4.61 12.88 -6.81
C VAL A 27 4.45 11.51 -7.45
N VAL A 28 5.29 11.18 -8.44
CA VAL A 28 5.28 9.86 -9.10
C VAL A 28 5.66 8.76 -8.11
N SER A 29 6.71 8.99 -7.32
CA SER A 29 7.17 8.05 -6.29
C SER A 29 6.14 7.90 -5.16
N MET A 30 5.50 9.01 -4.73
CA MET A 30 4.39 8.96 -3.78
C MET A 30 3.25 8.07 -4.29
N LYS A 31 2.79 8.29 -5.53
CA LYS A 31 1.71 7.51 -6.12
C LYS A 31 2.07 6.03 -6.17
N LYS A 32 3.29 5.70 -6.61
CA LYS A 32 3.77 4.31 -6.66
C LYS A 32 3.77 3.65 -5.28
N ALA A 33 4.26 4.35 -4.26
CA ALA A 33 4.31 3.83 -2.88
C ALA A 33 2.91 3.65 -2.26
N ILE A 34 1.97 4.56 -2.53
CA ILE A 34 0.56 4.43 -2.12
C ILE A 34 -0.08 3.21 -2.80
N MET A 35 0.11 3.06 -4.12
CA MET A 35 -0.45 1.92 -4.86
C MET A 35 0.14 0.59 -4.40
N ALA A 36 1.46 0.52 -4.13
CA ALA A 36 2.09 -0.67 -3.57
C ALA A 36 1.49 -1.07 -2.23
N THR A 37 1.22 -0.09 -1.35
CA THR A 37 0.55 -0.32 -0.06
C THR A 37 -0.84 -0.91 -0.28
N LEU A 38 -1.64 -0.31 -1.18
CA LEU A 38 -2.98 -0.79 -1.48
C LEU A 38 -2.97 -2.22 -2.05
N ASP A 39 -2.09 -2.46 -3.02
CA ASP A 39 -1.95 -3.73 -3.69
C ASP A 39 -1.55 -4.84 -2.71
N HIS A 40 -0.62 -4.59 -1.78
CA HIS A 40 -0.26 -5.53 -0.72
C HIS A 40 -1.48 -5.92 0.12
N TYR A 41 -2.27 -4.94 0.58
CA TYR A 41 -3.45 -5.20 1.41
C TYR A 41 -4.64 -5.81 0.64
N CYS A 42 -4.69 -5.64 -0.67
CA CYS A 42 -5.70 -6.24 -1.54
C CYS A 42 -5.23 -7.55 -2.22
N SER A 43 -3.97 -7.93 -2.04
CA SER A 43 -3.39 -9.15 -2.59
C SER A 43 -3.97 -10.36 -1.85
N THR A 44 -4.17 -11.44 -2.59
CA THR A 44 -4.57 -12.73 -2.03
C THR A 44 -3.79 -13.82 -2.76
N ASP A 45 -3.61 -14.99 -2.16
CA ASP A 45 -2.90 -16.11 -2.79
C ASP A 45 -3.49 -16.48 -4.17
N MET A 46 -4.81 -16.32 -4.33
CA MET A 46 -5.52 -16.59 -5.58
C MET A 46 -5.45 -15.45 -6.60
N LYS A 47 -5.21 -14.22 -6.14
CA LYS A 47 -5.12 -13.00 -6.97
C LYS A 47 -3.97 -12.13 -6.46
N PRO A 48 -2.72 -12.50 -6.75
CA PRO A 48 -1.56 -11.73 -6.34
C PRO A 48 -1.55 -10.37 -7.04
N ARG A 49 -1.30 -9.31 -6.28
CA ARG A 49 -1.20 -7.93 -6.80
C ARG A 49 0.20 -7.32 -6.64
N HIS A 50 1.26 -8.12 -6.73
CA HIS A 50 2.64 -7.67 -6.46
C HIS A 50 3.29 -6.80 -7.56
N ALA A 51 2.55 -6.37 -8.59
CA ALA A 51 3.10 -5.58 -9.70
C ALA A 51 3.77 -4.26 -9.27
N ASN A 52 3.38 -3.72 -8.10
CA ASN A 52 3.96 -2.51 -7.53
C ASN A 52 4.87 -2.76 -6.32
N CYS A 53 5.06 -4.01 -5.87
CA CYS A 53 6.02 -4.33 -4.81
C CYS A 53 7.46 -4.15 -5.31
N LEU A 54 8.33 -3.65 -4.45
CA LEU A 54 9.77 -3.65 -4.71
C LEU A 54 10.30 -5.08 -4.59
N GLU A 55 11.09 -5.54 -5.56
CA GLU A 55 11.75 -6.86 -5.48
C GLU A 55 12.60 -6.95 -4.21
N GLY A 56 12.35 -7.97 -3.39
CA GLY A 56 13.14 -8.26 -2.19
C GLY A 56 12.61 -7.70 -0.86
N ALA A 57 11.48 -6.99 -0.85
CA ALA A 57 10.72 -6.83 0.39
C ALA A 57 9.83 -8.06 0.58
N ASP A 58 10.07 -8.85 1.64
CA ASP A 58 9.18 -9.96 2.01
C ASP A 58 7.73 -9.45 2.01
N SER A 59 6.93 -10.02 1.09
CA SER A 59 5.52 -9.71 0.90
C SER A 59 4.64 -10.53 1.83
#